data_AF-A0A2P2IFW7-F1
#
_entry.id   AF-A0A2P2IFW7-F1
#
_cell.length_a   1.000
_cell.length_b   1.000
_cell.length_c   1.000
_cell.angle_alpha   90.00
_cell.angle_beta   90.00
_cell.angle_gamma   90.00
#
_symmetry.space_group_name_H-M   'P 1'
#
loop_
_entity.id
_entity.type
_entity.pdbx_description
1 polymer ?
#
loop_
_entity_poly.entity_id
_entity_poly.type
_entity_poly.pdbx_seq_one_letter_code
_entity_poly.pdbx_strand_id
1 'polypeptide(L)'
;DEISYKGREFNDALSQAQSLDSEGKHVNIISQMMTRYQALKNAIKEVLNRYQHFVRDHRSFLDKYQESLDWIEAVDQDLREHAEVVGDMKLLQMRRNKVEQLVELKSTQANKIESVLELGERLYVHTAPDGREKLRQMLRELRDQWEAWCEAVTAAAITLDQCLHQFSDFSNAQEQLTRWLKEVEVAMQQHTELKSSLQEKSSQLQNHRLVHQEIETHQNLVETVCVKAQTLVDQTQDRGLNVFIQSIKTLFKNILVKSKDLLNRLSVCVKEHAYFNSLCKSFNDWLNTQKDHLALCSDVSGEKTDLYKKLDNLKELGPPFDVGPKRLTELRQLAEKVAMSTSPRGGAALRTTVNTMEDIWSLHLESIDDVKTNLEDAIEKWTDFEED
;
A
#
# COMPACT_ATOMS: atom_id res chain seq x y z
N ASP A 1 -77.08 33.43 13.99
CA ASP A 1 -76.79 34.79 13.51
C ASP A 1 -77.78 35.82 14.04
N GLU A 2 -77.48 36.34 15.23
CA GLU A 2 -78.18 37.48 15.82
C GLU A 2 -78.18 38.71 14.90
N ILE A 3 -77.10 38.91 14.15
CA ILE A 3 -77.00 39.94 13.09
C ILE A 3 -78.09 39.70 12.04
N SER A 4 -78.15 38.50 11.44
CA SER A 4 -79.16 38.17 10.41
C SER A 4 -80.59 38.28 10.94
N TYR A 5 -80.82 37.99 12.22
CA TYR A 5 -82.11 38.16 12.89
C TYR A 5 -82.50 39.64 13.06
N LYS A 6 -81.60 40.50 13.56
CA LYS A 6 -81.82 41.94 13.69
C LYS A 6 -82.09 42.64 12.35
N GLY A 7 -81.51 42.13 11.27
CA GLY A 7 -81.81 42.62 9.92
C GLY A 7 -83.26 42.38 9.48
N ARG A 8 -83.91 41.33 9.99
CA ARG A 8 -85.34 41.08 9.74
C ARG A 8 -86.20 42.07 10.54
N GLU A 9 -85.88 42.28 11.82
CA GLU A 9 -86.60 43.27 12.65
C GLU A 9 -86.55 44.69 12.08
N PHE A 10 -85.40 45.13 11.52
CA PHE A 10 -85.32 46.43 10.85
C PHE A 10 -86.13 46.51 9.54
N ASN A 11 -86.21 45.42 8.77
CA ASN A 11 -87.06 45.35 7.59
C ASN A 11 -88.55 45.40 7.97
N ASP A 12 -88.94 44.62 8.97
CA ASP A 12 -90.33 44.55 9.45
C ASP A 12 -90.77 45.90 10.04
N ALA A 13 -89.91 46.55 10.83
CA ALA A 13 -90.15 47.89 11.36
C ALA A 13 -90.24 48.96 10.26
N LEU A 14 -89.44 48.85 9.19
CA LEU A 14 -89.51 49.76 8.05
C LEU A 14 -90.82 49.58 7.28
N SER A 15 -91.25 48.34 7.03
CA SER A 15 -92.53 48.04 6.38
C SER A 15 -93.73 48.52 7.21
N GLN A 16 -93.69 48.34 8.54
CA GLN A 16 -94.72 48.85 9.45
C GLN A 16 -94.77 50.38 9.45
N ALA A 17 -93.62 51.06 9.50
CA ALA A 17 -93.55 52.52 9.47
C ALA A 17 -94.04 53.12 8.14
N GLN A 18 -93.76 52.46 7.01
CA GLN A 18 -94.28 52.86 5.69
C GLN A 18 -95.80 52.75 5.58
N SER A 19 -96.44 51.87 6.37
CA SER A 19 -97.89 51.68 6.38
C SER A 19 -98.64 52.61 7.34
N LEU A 20 -97.96 53.19 8.34
CA LEU A 20 -98.58 53.91 9.46
C LEU A 20 -98.29 55.42 9.49
N ASP A 21 -97.24 55.91 8.80
CA ASP A 21 -96.76 57.29 8.91
C ASP A 21 -97.08 58.15 7.67
N SER A 22 -98.02 59.10 7.81
CA SER A 22 -98.41 60.03 6.74
C SER A 22 -97.49 61.25 6.60
N GLU A 23 -96.59 61.53 7.57
CA GLU A 23 -95.64 62.67 7.54
C GLU A 23 -94.18 62.25 7.22
N GLY A 24 -93.89 60.96 7.08
CA GLY A 24 -92.60 60.41 6.63
C GLY A 24 -91.43 60.52 7.63
N LYS A 25 -91.63 61.08 8.83
CA LYS A 25 -90.57 61.28 9.84
C LYS A 25 -90.05 59.96 10.42
N HIS A 26 -90.93 59.03 10.75
CA HIS A 26 -90.57 57.73 11.32
C HIS A 26 -89.95 56.82 10.26
N VAL A 27 -90.44 56.88 9.03
CA VAL A 27 -89.84 56.21 7.87
C VAL A 27 -88.39 56.65 7.67
N ASN A 28 -88.11 57.95 7.78
CA ASN A 28 -86.74 58.49 7.69
C ASN A 28 -85.83 58.01 8.81
N ILE A 29 -86.28 58.00 10.07
CA ILE A 29 -85.49 57.53 11.22
C ILE A 29 -85.17 56.03 11.09
N ILE A 30 -86.16 55.20 10.75
CA ILE A 30 -85.99 53.75 10.62
C ILE A 30 -85.11 53.41 9.40
N SER A 31 -85.24 54.14 8.29
CA SER A 31 -84.35 54.02 7.12
C SER A 31 -82.89 54.38 7.44
N GLN A 32 -82.67 55.44 8.23
CA GLN A 32 -81.33 55.80 8.73
C GLN A 32 -80.76 54.72 9.66
N MET A 33 -81.57 54.18 10.58
CA MET A 33 -81.15 53.07 11.44
C MET A 33 -80.81 51.80 10.64
N MET A 34 -81.61 51.48 9.61
CA MET A 34 -81.35 50.36 8.72
C MET A 34 -80.06 50.54 7.92
N THR A 35 -79.79 51.76 7.44
CA THR A 35 -78.53 52.10 6.75
C THR A 35 -77.33 51.91 7.69
N ARG A 36 -77.41 52.38 8.93
CA ARG A 36 -76.37 52.18 9.95
C ARG A 36 -76.16 50.70 10.28
N TYR A 37 -77.25 49.92 10.38
CA TYR A 37 -77.18 48.49 10.60
C TYR A 37 -76.51 47.76 9.41
N GLN A 38 -76.84 48.09 8.16
CA GLN A 38 -76.20 47.49 6.98
C GLN A 38 -74.70 47.84 6.90
N ALA A 39 -74.34 49.09 7.21
CA ALA A 39 -72.94 49.51 7.30
C ALA A 39 -72.18 48.71 8.36
N LEU A 40 -72.76 48.54 9.57
CA LEU A 40 -72.17 47.73 10.63
C LEU A 40 -72.05 46.26 10.23
N LYS A 41 -73.08 45.68 9.61
CA LYS A 41 -73.07 44.30 9.11
C LYS A 41 -71.97 44.07 8.08
N ASN A 42 -71.80 45.00 7.14
CA ASN A 42 -70.74 44.91 6.13
C ASN A 42 -69.35 45.06 6.76
N ALA A 43 -69.18 46.01 7.69
CA ALA A 43 -67.92 46.15 8.45
C ALA A 43 -67.56 44.87 9.22
N ILE A 44 -68.54 44.23 9.89
CA ILE A 44 -68.33 42.96 10.58
C ILE A 44 -67.95 41.86 9.59
N LYS A 45 -68.61 41.76 8.42
CA LYS A 45 -68.25 40.79 7.38
C LYS A 45 -66.83 40.98 6.85
N GLU A 46 -66.43 42.22 6.60
CA GLU A 46 -65.08 42.54 6.14
C GLU A 46 -64.02 42.16 7.19
N VAL A 47 -64.29 42.44 8.46
CA VAL A 47 -63.44 42.04 9.58
C VAL A 47 -63.35 40.50 9.66
N LEU A 48 -64.48 39.80 9.59
CA LEU A 48 -64.52 38.33 9.60
C LEU A 48 -63.71 37.73 8.44
N ASN A 49 -63.92 38.21 7.21
CA ASN A 49 -63.19 37.75 6.04
C ASN A 49 -61.68 37.99 6.18
N ARG A 50 -61.29 39.14 6.73
CA ARG A 50 -59.89 39.49 7.00
C ARG A 50 -59.25 38.54 8.01
N TYR A 51 -59.91 38.29 9.14
CA TYR A 51 -59.38 37.36 10.15
C TYR A 51 -59.39 35.90 9.66
N GLN A 52 -60.37 35.49 8.87
CA GLN A 52 -60.37 34.18 8.21
C GLN A 52 -59.18 34.02 7.26
N HIS A 53 -58.84 35.07 6.51
CA HIS A 53 -57.65 35.09 5.67
C HIS A 53 -56.37 34.95 6.49
N PHE A 54 -56.21 35.71 7.58
CA PHE A 54 -55.05 35.58 8.47
C PHE A 54 -54.92 34.18 9.07
N VAL A 55 -56.02 33.56 9.50
CA VAL A 55 -56.00 32.19 10.01
C VAL A 55 -55.56 31.19 8.94
N ARG A 56 -56.01 31.37 7.69
CA ARG A 56 -55.60 30.51 6.57
C ARG A 56 -54.10 30.62 6.29
N ASP A 57 -53.55 31.83 6.31
CA ASP A 57 -52.14 32.05 6.03
C ASP A 57 -51.26 31.48 7.16
N HIS A 58 -51.67 31.63 8.42
CA HIS A 58 -51.01 30.99 9.55
C HIS A 58 -51.04 29.46 9.45
N ARG A 59 -52.18 28.86 9.11
CA ARG A 59 -52.27 27.40 8.90
C ARG A 59 -51.34 26.94 7.79
N SER A 60 -51.35 27.63 6.65
CA SER A 60 -50.46 27.29 5.54
C SER A 60 -48.98 27.37 5.90
N PHE A 61 -48.58 28.33 6.75
CA PHE A 61 -47.21 28.40 7.27
C PHE A 61 -46.90 27.23 8.20
N LEU A 62 -47.78 26.96 9.17
CA LEU A 62 -47.59 25.89 10.15
C LEU A 62 -47.48 24.52 9.48
N ASP A 63 -48.33 24.24 8.49
CA ASP A 63 -48.32 22.98 7.75
C ASP A 63 -46.98 22.78 7.02
N LYS A 64 -46.50 23.81 6.30
CA LYS A 64 -45.22 23.76 5.57
C LYS A 64 -44.01 23.76 6.49
N TYR A 65 -44.09 24.45 7.61
CA TYR A 65 -43.06 24.44 8.65
C TYR A 65 -42.88 23.02 9.20
N GLN A 66 -43.98 22.35 9.55
CA GLN A 66 -43.92 20.97 10.04
C GLN A 66 -43.39 20.02 8.98
N GLU A 67 -43.88 20.11 7.73
CA GLU A 67 -43.37 19.31 6.61
C GLU A 67 -41.85 19.49 6.41
N SER A 68 -41.34 20.70 6.61
CA SER A 68 -39.92 20.99 6.48
C SER A 68 -39.10 20.39 7.62
N LEU A 69 -39.60 20.45 8.86
CA LEU A 69 -38.94 19.82 10.01
C LEU A 69 -38.91 18.29 9.87
N ASP A 70 -40.05 17.68 9.55
CA ASP A 70 -40.15 16.22 9.36
C ASP A 70 -39.21 15.75 8.24
N TRP A 71 -39.10 16.53 7.17
CA TRP A 71 -38.18 16.23 6.08
C TRP A 71 -36.71 16.35 6.52
N ILE A 72 -36.33 17.42 7.24
CA ILE A 72 -34.96 17.60 7.78
C ILE A 72 -34.60 16.44 8.72
N GLU A 73 -35.51 16.04 9.61
CA GLU A 73 -35.27 14.92 10.53
C GLU A 73 -35.04 13.60 9.76
N ALA A 74 -35.83 13.34 8.72
CA ALA A 74 -35.66 12.14 7.89
C ALA A 74 -34.31 12.10 7.17
N VAL A 75 -33.85 13.23 6.60
CA VAL A 75 -32.53 13.28 5.92
C VAL A 75 -31.37 13.35 6.89
N ASP A 76 -31.56 13.85 8.11
CA ASP A 76 -30.57 13.77 9.18
C ASP A 76 -30.38 12.33 9.66
N GLN A 77 -31.47 11.56 9.78
CA GLN A 77 -31.38 10.14 10.09
C GLN A 77 -30.62 9.36 9.01
N ASP A 78 -30.94 9.58 7.73
CA ASP A 78 -30.22 8.95 6.60
C ASP A 78 -28.73 9.33 6.59
N LEU A 79 -28.41 10.59 6.89
CA LEU A 79 -27.03 11.04 7.06
C LEU A 79 -26.31 10.29 8.19
N ARG A 80 -26.93 10.11 9.36
CA ARG A 80 -26.31 9.41 10.49
C ARG A 80 -25.96 7.96 10.17
N GLU A 81 -26.76 7.27 9.37
CA GLU A 81 -26.50 5.89 8.95
C GLU A 81 -25.29 5.77 7.98
N HIS A 82 -24.97 6.86 7.28
CA HIS A 82 -23.97 6.87 6.21
C HIS A 82 -22.75 7.77 6.47
N ALA A 83 -22.75 8.61 7.49
CA ALA A 83 -21.64 9.51 7.82
C ALA A 83 -20.46 8.80 8.52
N GLU A 84 -20.68 7.59 9.05
CA GLU A 84 -19.64 6.86 9.78
C GLU A 84 -18.49 6.37 8.88
N VAL A 85 -17.27 6.58 9.32
CA VAL A 85 -16.06 6.04 8.71
C VAL A 85 -15.75 4.67 9.33
N VAL A 86 -16.54 3.66 9.00
CA VAL A 86 -16.35 2.29 9.50
C VAL A 86 -16.52 1.29 8.37
N GLY A 87 -15.66 0.27 8.37
CA GLY A 87 -15.68 -0.85 7.44
C GLY A 87 -14.66 -0.75 6.32
N ASP A 88 -14.80 -1.65 5.35
CA ASP A 88 -13.87 -1.77 4.24
C ASP A 88 -14.07 -0.68 3.18
N MET A 89 -13.14 -0.62 2.23
CA MET A 89 -13.17 0.32 1.10
C MET A 89 -14.51 0.32 0.36
N LYS A 90 -15.12 -0.87 0.17
CA LYS A 90 -16.38 -1.00 -0.58
C LYS A 90 -17.54 -0.37 0.20
N LEU A 91 -17.62 -0.63 1.50
CA LEU A 91 -18.65 -0.05 2.34
C LEU A 91 -18.53 1.47 2.42
N LEU A 92 -17.31 1.99 2.58
CA LEU A 92 -17.06 3.44 2.63
C LEU A 92 -17.42 4.12 1.31
N GLN A 93 -17.14 3.48 0.17
CA GLN A 93 -17.52 4.02 -1.14
C GLN A 93 -19.05 4.01 -1.34
N MET A 94 -19.74 2.99 -0.85
CA MET A 94 -21.21 2.96 -0.83
C MET A 94 -21.80 4.10 0.02
N ARG A 95 -21.28 4.27 1.24
CA ARG A 95 -21.65 5.35 2.15
C ARG A 95 -21.40 6.73 1.53
N ARG A 96 -20.24 6.91 0.88
CA ARG A 96 -19.89 8.15 0.17
C ARG A 96 -20.87 8.48 -0.96
N ASN A 97 -21.27 7.49 -1.75
CA ASN A 97 -22.26 7.68 -2.81
C ASN A 97 -23.63 8.10 -2.25
N LYS A 98 -24.00 7.59 -1.08
CA LYS A 98 -25.23 8.00 -0.39
C LYS A 98 -25.15 9.43 0.13
N VAL A 99 -24.03 9.80 0.76
CA VAL A 99 -23.80 11.19 1.18
C VAL A 99 -23.79 12.14 -0.01
N GLU A 100 -23.27 11.75 -1.18
CA GLU A 100 -23.35 12.59 -2.40
C GLU A 100 -24.80 12.88 -2.81
N GLN A 101 -25.68 11.87 -2.75
CA GLN A 101 -27.11 12.05 -3.03
C GLN A 101 -27.75 13.07 -2.05
N LEU A 102 -27.35 13.05 -0.78
CA LEU A 102 -27.80 14.03 0.21
C LEU A 102 -27.26 15.44 -0.08
N VAL A 103 -26.00 15.56 -0.53
CA VAL A 103 -25.42 16.84 -0.99
C VAL A 103 -26.17 17.39 -2.21
N GLU A 104 -26.56 16.55 -3.15
CA GLU A 104 -27.36 16.99 -4.31
C GLU A 104 -28.75 17.50 -3.86
N LEU A 105 -29.39 16.81 -2.91
CA LEU A 105 -30.69 17.21 -2.35
C LEU A 105 -30.63 18.58 -1.66
N LYS A 106 -29.50 18.94 -1.03
CA LYS A 106 -29.29 20.25 -0.39
C LYS A 106 -29.63 21.40 -1.33
N SER A 107 -29.15 21.33 -2.58
CA SER A 107 -29.37 22.39 -3.59
C SER A 107 -30.85 22.55 -3.98
N THR A 108 -31.56 21.44 -4.08
CA THR A 108 -32.97 21.42 -4.50
C THR A 108 -33.91 21.89 -3.38
N GLN A 109 -33.52 21.69 -2.12
CA GLN A 109 -34.36 21.93 -0.95
C GLN A 109 -34.14 23.31 -0.32
N ALA A 110 -32.99 23.95 -0.56
CA ALA A 110 -32.69 25.30 -0.10
C ALA A 110 -33.82 26.31 -0.42
N ASN A 111 -34.30 26.31 -1.66
CA ASN A 111 -35.36 27.22 -2.10
C ASN A 111 -36.70 26.99 -1.37
N LYS A 112 -37.00 25.74 -0.98
CA LYS A 112 -38.23 25.41 -0.25
C LYS A 112 -38.16 25.93 1.18
N ILE A 113 -37.02 25.73 1.86
CA ILE A 113 -36.79 26.26 3.20
C ILE A 113 -36.88 27.79 3.19
N GLU A 114 -36.22 28.45 2.23
CA GLU A 114 -36.31 29.91 2.08
C GLU A 114 -37.75 30.40 1.85
N SER A 115 -38.52 29.69 1.02
CA SER A 115 -39.93 30.00 0.81
C SER A 115 -40.77 29.89 2.09
N VAL A 116 -40.51 28.90 2.95
CA VAL A 116 -41.19 28.76 4.24
C VAL A 116 -40.80 29.87 5.20
N LEU A 117 -39.52 30.27 5.20
CA LEU A 117 -39.05 31.39 6.01
C LEU A 117 -39.75 32.70 5.62
N GLU A 118 -39.80 33.00 4.31
CA GLU A 118 -40.53 34.18 3.80
C GLU A 118 -42.02 34.15 4.16
N LEU A 119 -42.67 32.98 4.10
CA LEU A 119 -44.07 32.85 4.48
C LEU A 119 -44.29 33.22 5.95
N GLY A 120 -43.40 32.78 6.85
CA GLY A 120 -43.49 33.14 8.26
C GLY A 120 -43.23 34.62 8.52
N GLU A 121 -42.29 35.25 7.80
CA GLU A 121 -42.01 36.69 7.93
C GLU A 121 -43.19 37.56 7.50
N ARG A 122 -43.91 37.16 6.45
CA ARG A 122 -45.11 37.88 5.98
C ARG A 122 -46.23 37.91 7.03
N LEU A 123 -46.28 36.94 7.94
CA LEU A 123 -47.30 36.89 9.00
C LEU A 123 -47.11 37.98 10.06
N TYR A 124 -45.93 38.59 10.20
CA TYR A 124 -45.70 39.62 11.22
C TYR A 124 -46.68 40.79 11.11
N VAL A 125 -47.02 41.21 9.90
CA VAL A 125 -47.86 42.40 9.64
C VAL A 125 -49.23 42.29 10.32
N HIS A 126 -49.74 41.07 10.49
CA HIS A 126 -51.09 40.81 10.98
C HIS A 126 -51.15 39.98 12.28
N THR A 127 -50.00 39.84 12.95
CA THR A 127 -49.87 39.07 14.21
C THR A 127 -49.56 39.97 15.40
N ALA A 128 -50.13 39.66 16.57
CA ALA A 128 -49.88 40.37 17.83
C ALA A 128 -48.43 40.14 18.34
N PRO A 129 -47.87 41.03 19.18
CA PRO A 129 -46.47 40.96 19.63
C PRO A 129 -46.02 39.58 20.15
N ASP A 130 -46.80 38.95 21.02
CA ASP A 130 -46.48 37.63 21.58
C ASP A 130 -46.43 36.54 20.50
N GLY A 131 -47.36 36.59 19.53
CA GLY A 131 -47.37 35.68 18.40
C GLY A 131 -46.20 35.93 17.43
N ARG A 132 -45.77 37.18 17.26
CA ARG A 132 -44.57 37.50 16.47
C ARG A 132 -43.31 36.91 17.09
N GLU A 133 -43.21 36.93 18.42
CA GLU A 133 -42.06 36.30 19.10
C GLU A 133 -42.04 34.79 18.89
N LYS A 134 -43.20 34.13 18.98
CA LYS A 134 -43.31 32.71 18.65
C LYS A 134 -42.90 32.41 17.20
N LEU A 135 -43.38 33.21 16.24
CA LEU A 135 -42.98 33.08 14.84
C LEU A 135 -41.47 33.25 14.65
N ARG A 136 -40.84 34.23 15.31
CA ARG A 136 -39.38 34.40 15.26
C ARG A 136 -38.64 33.17 15.78
N GLN A 137 -39.11 32.59 16.89
CA GLN A 137 -38.50 31.39 17.45
C GLN A 137 -38.60 30.21 16.47
N MET A 138 -39.77 29.99 15.89
CA MET A 138 -39.97 28.93 14.89
C MET A 138 -39.07 29.12 13.66
N LEU A 139 -39.01 30.33 13.12
CA LEU A 139 -38.16 30.65 11.96
C LEU A 139 -36.67 30.46 12.26
N ARG A 140 -36.22 30.82 13.46
CA ARG A 140 -34.84 30.55 13.91
C ARG A 140 -34.57 29.07 14.01
N GLU A 141 -35.46 28.32 14.65
CA GLU A 141 -35.33 26.86 14.79
C GLU A 141 -35.21 26.16 13.42
N LEU A 142 -36.07 26.49 12.46
CA LEU A 142 -36.00 25.91 11.12
C LEU A 142 -34.69 26.26 10.42
N ARG A 143 -34.25 27.51 10.53
CA ARG A 143 -32.97 27.97 9.96
C ARG A 143 -31.79 27.22 10.59
N ASP A 144 -31.75 27.15 11.92
CA ASP A 144 -30.65 26.54 12.66
C ASP A 144 -30.54 25.04 12.35
N GLN A 145 -31.68 24.32 12.29
CA GLN A 145 -31.69 22.90 11.92
C GLN A 145 -31.25 22.67 10.46
N TRP A 146 -31.72 23.51 9.54
CA TRP A 146 -31.31 23.44 8.13
C TRP A 146 -29.82 23.72 7.94
N GLU A 147 -29.30 24.78 8.58
CA GLU A 147 -27.88 25.14 8.51
C GLU A 147 -27.01 24.05 9.16
N ALA A 148 -27.41 23.51 10.31
CA ALA A 148 -26.71 22.40 10.95
C ALA A 148 -26.65 21.15 10.07
N TRP A 149 -27.75 20.75 9.44
CA TRP A 149 -27.76 19.63 8.51
C TRP A 149 -26.87 19.90 7.27
N CYS A 150 -26.93 21.12 6.73
CA CYS A 150 -26.10 21.55 5.60
C CYS A 150 -24.60 21.48 5.88
N GLU A 151 -24.18 21.82 7.10
CA GLU A 151 -22.81 21.69 7.57
C GLU A 151 -22.44 20.22 7.78
N ALA A 152 -23.30 19.46 8.46
CA ALA A 152 -23.08 18.05 8.76
C ALA A 152 -22.90 17.19 7.50
N VAL A 153 -23.76 17.36 6.48
CA VAL A 153 -23.66 16.61 5.22
C VAL A 153 -22.37 16.94 4.46
N THR A 154 -21.95 18.21 4.51
CA THR A 154 -20.72 18.67 3.86
C THR A 154 -19.48 18.13 4.59
N ALA A 155 -19.49 18.15 5.93
CA ALA A 155 -18.44 17.59 6.75
C ALA A 155 -18.30 16.08 6.53
N ALA A 156 -19.42 15.34 6.53
CA ALA A 156 -19.43 13.90 6.26
C ALA A 156 -18.85 13.56 4.87
N ALA A 157 -19.21 14.32 3.83
CA ALA A 157 -18.66 14.15 2.49
C ALA A 157 -17.13 14.33 2.49
N ILE A 158 -16.63 15.41 3.08
CA ILE A 158 -15.19 15.71 3.18
C ILE A 158 -14.46 14.61 3.95
N THR A 159 -14.99 14.17 5.09
CA THR A 159 -14.35 13.12 5.91
C THR A 159 -14.28 11.79 5.17
N LEU A 160 -15.36 11.39 4.49
CA LEU A 160 -15.37 10.17 3.67
C LEU A 160 -14.40 10.28 2.48
N ASP A 161 -14.36 11.43 1.78
CA ASP A 161 -13.42 11.66 0.68
C ASP A 161 -11.95 11.60 1.14
N GLN A 162 -11.65 12.19 2.30
CA GLN A 162 -10.31 12.11 2.90
C GLN A 162 -9.92 10.67 3.23
N CYS A 163 -10.83 9.88 3.80
CA CYS A 163 -10.56 8.48 4.11
C CYS A 163 -10.36 7.64 2.83
N LEU A 164 -11.23 7.81 1.83
CA LEU A 164 -11.10 7.13 0.54
C LEU A 164 -9.81 7.50 -0.19
N HIS A 165 -9.38 8.76 -0.08
CA HIS A 165 -8.09 9.19 -0.60
C HIS A 165 -6.91 8.48 0.10
N GLN A 166 -6.95 8.37 1.43
CA GLN A 166 -5.94 7.60 2.19
C GLN A 166 -5.91 6.12 1.78
N PHE A 167 -7.07 5.51 1.53
CA PHE A 167 -7.13 4.16 0.98
C PHE A 167 -6.52 4.06 -0.42
N SER A 168 -6.77 5.03 -1.30
CA SER A 168 -6.15 5.09 -2.63
C SER A 168 -4.62 5.17 -2.52
N ASP A 169 -4.11 6.03 -1.65
CA ASP A 169 -2.67 6.16 -1.38
C ASP A 169 -2.05 4.89 -0.80
N PHE A 170 -2.78 4.22 0.08
CA PHE A 170 -2.39 2.92 0.61
C PHE A 170 -2.37 1.85 -0.49
N SER A 171 -3.42 1.76 -1.30
CA SER A 171 -3.52 0.79 -2.40
C SER A 171 -2.39 0.96 -3.42
N ASN A 172 -2.06 2.20 -3.79
CA ASN A 172 -0.95 2.49 -4.68
C ASN A 172 0.40 2.05 -4.08
N ALA A 173 0.63 2.35 -2.79
CA ALA A 173 1.86 1.95 -2.11
C ALA A 173 1.95 0.42 -1.93
N GLN A 174 0.82 -0.25 -1.65
CA GLN A 174 0.73 -1.70 -1.59
C GLN A 174 1.05 -2.35 -2.95
N GLU A 175 0.53 -1.81 -4.04
CA GLU A 175 0.79 -2.34 -5.38
C GLU A 175 2.27 -2.22 -5.75
N GLN A 176 2.87 -1.04 -5.50
CA GLN A 176 4.29 -0.81 -5.72
C GLN A 176 5.15 -1.79 -4.91
N LEU A 177 4.85 -1.95 -3.62
CA LEU A 177 5.57 -2.90 -2.77
C LEU A 177 5.39 -4.34 -3.26
N THR A 178 4.18 -4.73 -3.65
CA THR A 178 3.90 -6.08 -4.16
C THR A 178 4.66 -6.37 -5.45
N ARG A 179 4.75 -5.39 -6.35
CA ARG A 179 5.52 -5.50 -7.59
C ARG A 179 7.01 -5.69 -7.30
N TRP A 180 7.56 -4.84 -6.43
CA TRP A 180 8.96 -4.92 -6.03
C TRP A 180 9.29 -6.26 -5.35
N LEU A 181 8.44 -6.76 -4.45
CA LEU A 181 8.64 -8.07 -3.81
C LEU A 181 8.71 -9.22 -4.82
N LYS A 182 7.90 -9.17 -5.89
CA LYS A 182 7.97 -10.15 -6.98
C LYS A 182 9.27 -10.05 -7.77
N GLU A 183 9.72 -8.83 -8.07
CA GLU A 183 11.00 -8.60 -8.77
C GLU A 183 12.18 -9.15 -7.97
N VAL A 184 12.20 -8.91 -6.65
CA VAL A 184 13.20 -9.45 -5.73
C VAL A 184 13.17 -10.98 -5.71
N GLU A 185 11.97 -11.59 -5.64
CA GLU A 185 11.84 -13.04 -5.63
C GLU A 185 12.38 -13.67 -6.92
N VAL A 186 12.08 -13.07 -8.08
CA VAL A 186 12.63 -13.50 -9.38
C VAL A 186 14.16 -13.34 -9.42
N ALA A 187 14.70 -12.22 -8.96
CA ALA A 187 16.15 -11.99 -8.91
C ALA A 187 16.85 -13.00 -7.98
N MET A 188 16.27 -13.28 -6.81
CA MET A 188 16.77 -14.30 -5.89
C MET A 188 16.74 -15.69 -6.53
N GLN A 189 15.68 -16.04 -7.26
CA GLN A 189 15.58 -17.32 -7.94
C GLN A 189 16.67 -17.48 -9.02
N GLN A 190 16.91 -16.45 -9.84
CA GLN A 190 17.99 -16.46 -10.83
C GLN A 190 19.38 -16.63 -10.18
N HIS A 191 19.57 -16.07 -8.99
CA HIS A 191 20.82 -16.21 -8.23
C HIS A 191 21.00 -17.57 -7.55
N THR A 192 20.01 -18.47 -7.61
CA THR A 192 20.17 -19.86 -7.15
C THR A 192 20.82 -20.77 -8.19
N GLU A 193 20.90 -20.33 -9.45
CA GLU A 193 21.48 -21.12 -10.53
C GLU A 193 22.98 -21.37 -10.31
N LEU A 194 23.41 -22.62 -10.51
CA LEU A 194 24.82 -22.99 -10.42
C LEU A 194 25.60 -22.42 -11.61
N LYS A 195 26.71 -21.74 -11.32
CA LYS A 195 27.62 -21.19 -12.33
C LYS A 195 28.84 -22.09 -12.55
N SER A 196 29.48 -21.96 -13.72
CA SER A 196 30.52 -22.88 -14.18
C SER A 196 31.93 -22.46 -13.75
N SER A 197 32.20 -21.16 -13.66
CA SER A 197 33.53 -20.63 -13.35
C SER A 197 33.54 -19.75 -12.09
N LEU A 198 34.72 -19.54 -11.51
CA LEU A 198 34.92 -18.60 -10.40
C LEU A 198 34.46 -17.18 -10.76
N GLN A 199 34.71 -16.74 -11.99
CA GLN A 199 34.33 -15.40 -12.46
C GLN A 199 32.81 -15.23 -12.46
N GLU A 200 32.09 -16.21 -13.01
CA GLU A 200 30.62 -16.21 -13.03
C GLU A 200 30.05 -16.26 -11.60
N LYS A 201 30.59 -17.12 -10.72
CA LYS A 201 30.18 -17.19 -9.30
C LYS A 201 30.43 -15.87 -8.56
N SER A 202 31.57 -15.22 -8.81
CA SER A 202 31.93 -13.94 -8.18
C SER A 202 31.02 -12.81 -8.66
N SER A 203 30.68 -12.79 -9.95
CA SER A 203 29.71 -11.84 -10.51
C SER A 203 28.30 -12.06 -9.90
N GLN A 204 27.86 -13.32 -9.80
CA GLN A 204 26.59 -13.66 -9.14
C GLN A 204 26.56 -13.22 -7.67
N LEU A 205 27.63 -13.45 -6.91
CA LEU A 205 27.74 -12.98 -5.53
C LEU A 205 27.64 -11.45 -5.42
N GLN A 206 28.32 -10.72 -6.31
CA GLN A 206 28.27 -9.26 -6.30
C GLN A 206 26.88 -8.74 -6.66
N ASN A 207 26.24 -9.31 -7.68
CA ASN A 207 24.87 -8.94 -8.06
C ASN A 207 23.89 -9.22 -6.92
N HIS A 208 24.01 -10.38 -6.26
CA HIS A 208 23.14 -10.70 -5.14
C HIS A 208 23.40 -9.82 -3.91
N ARG A 209 24.65 -9.37 -3.69
CA ARG A 209 24.96 -8.41 -2.63
C ARG A 209 24.23 -7.08 -2.83
N LEU A 210 24.14 -6.60 -4.08
CA LEU A 210 23.38 -5.39 -4.40
C LEU A 210 21.88 -5.60 -4.13
N VAL A 211 21.31 -6.72 -4.58
CA VAL A 211 19.91 -7.08 -4.29
C VAL A 211 19.66 -7.18 -2.78
N HIS A 212 20.56 -7.79 -2.02
CA HIS A 212 20.43 -7.89 -0.57
C HIS A 212 20.43 -6.51 0.11
N GLN A 213 21.34 -5.63 -0.29
CA GLN A 213 21.40 -4.25 0.22
C GLN A 213 20.12 -3.48 -0.13
N GLU A 214 19.58 -3.67 -1.33
CA GLU A 214 18.30 -3.09 -1.73
C GLU A 214 17.13 -3.59 -0.87
N ILE A 215 17.09 -4.89 -0.55
CA ILE A 215 16.08 -5.44 0.36
C ILE A 215 16.20 -4.79 1.74
N GLU A 216 17.41 -4.63 2.27
CA GLU A 216 17.63 -3.98 3.58
C GLU A 216 17.14 -2.52 3.58
N THR A 217 17.41 -1.74 2.53
CA THR A 217 16.96 -0.34 2.46
C THR A 217 15.45 -0.18 2.28
N HIS A 218 14.79 -1.15 1.65
CA HIS A 218 13.33 -1.16 1.46
C HIS A 218 12.53 -1.50 2.71
N GLN A 219 13.19 -1.82 3.84
CA GLN A 219 12.52 -1.98 5.13
C GLN A 219 11.69 -0.73 5.50
N ASN A 220 12.21 0.47 5.21
CA ASN A 220 11.49 1.72 5.46
C ASN A 220 10.21 1.85 4.62
N LEU A 221 10.21 1.34 3.39
CA LEU A 221 9.02 1.34 2.53
C LEU A 221 7.95 0.40 3.09
N VAL A 222 8.33 -0.80 3.52
CA VAL A 222 7.42 -1.75 4.17
C VAL A 222 6.81 -1.16 5.43
N GLU A 223 7.62 -0.50 6.25
CA GLU A 223 7.15 0.18 7.45
C GLU A 223 6.18 1.32 7.12
N THR A 224 6.49 2.13 6.10
CA THR A 224 5.59 3.21 5.63
C THR A 224 4.24 2.66 5.18
N VAL A 225 4.22 1.57 4.40
CA VAL A 225 2.96 0.91 3.98
C VAL A 225 2.19 0.37 5.19
N CYS A 226 2.89 -0.22 6.18
CA CYS A 226 2.26 -0.70 7.40
C CYS A 226 1.67 0.44 8.23
N VAL A 227 2.36 1.59 8.34
CA VAL A 227 1.85 2.76 9.05
C VAL A 227 0.60 3.30 8.36
N LYS A 228 0.61 3.43 7.03
CA LYS A 228 -0.59 3.83 6.27
C LYS A 228 -1.77 2.89 6.51
N ALA A 229 -1.52 1.58 6.47
CA ALA A 229 -2.54 0.57 6.77
C ALA A 229 -3.04 0.68 8.22
N GLN A 230 -2.15 0.93 9.18
CA GLN A 230 -2.53 1.07 10.60
C GLN A 230 -3.39 2.31 10.82
N THR A 231 -3.03 3.44 10.22
CA THR A 231 -3.85 4.67 10.27
C THR A 231 -5.27 4.39 9.74
N LEU A 232 -5.39 3.63 8.64
CA LEU A 232 -6.69 3.24 8.11
C LEU A 232 -7.43 2.28 9.05
N VAL A 233 -6.75 1.30 9.66
CA VAL A 233 -7.34 0.42 10.69
C VAL A 233 -7.91 1.25 11.84
N ASP A 234 -7.14 2.21 12.34
CA ASP A 234 -7.53 3.02 13.50
C ASP A 234 -8.74 3.90 13.19
N GLN A 235 -8.83 4.40 11.96
CA GLN A 235 -9.97 5.20 11.50
C GLN A 235 -11.21 4.34 11.17
N THR A 236 -11.03 3.20 10.50
CA THR A 236 -12.12 2.46 9.82
C THR A 236 -12.53 1.18 10.55
N GLN A 237 -11.70 0.72 11.49
CA GLN A 237 -11.84 -0.56 12.18
C GLN A 237 -11.83 -1.77 11.23
N ASP A 238 -11.30 -1.63 10.00
CA ASP A 238 -11.20 -2.71 9.04
C ASP A 238 -10.21 -3.78 9.53
N ARG A 239 -10.75 -4.95 9.91
CA ARG A 239 -9.95 -6.09 10.36
C ARG A 239 -9.14 -6.73 9.24
N GLY A 240 -9.55 -6.57 7.98
CA GLY A 240 -8.84 -7.09 6.81
C GLY A 240 -7.44 -6.49 6.67
N LEU A 241 -7.31 -5.19 6.96
CA LEU A 241 -6.02 -4.49 6.93
C LEU A 241 -5.04 -5.01 7.98
N ASN A 242 -5.50 -5.42 9.17
CA ASN A 242 -4.64 -6.04 10.18
C ASN A 242 -4.02 -7.35 9.69
N VAL A 243 -4.79 -8.18 8.98
CA VAL A 243 -4.29 -9.43 8.37
C VAL A 243 -3.24 -9.11 7.31
N PHE A 244 -3.50 -8.10 6.47
CA PHE A 244 -2.53 -7.62 5.48
C PHE A 244 -1.21 -7.18 6.13
N ILE A 245 -1.25 -6.36 7.18
CA ILE A 245 -0.06 -5.86 7.90
C ILE A 245 0.80 -7.02 8.41
N GLN A 246 0.18 -8.04 9.02
CA GLN A 246 0.93 -9.20 9.53
C GLN A 246 1.53 -10.03 8.39
N SER A 247 0.75 -10.24 7.32
CA SER A 247 1.19 -10.99 6.15
C SER A 247 2.39 -10.34 5.46
N ILE A 248 2.34 -9.02 5.21
CA ILE A 248 3.43 -8.32 4.51
C ILE A 248 4.71 -8.26 5.36
N LYS A 249 4.58 -8.06 6.69
CA LYS A 249 5.72 -8.09 7.62
C LYS A 249 6.40 -9.46 7.62
N THR A 250 5.62 -10.53 7.65
CA THR A 250 6.13 -11.91 7.66
C THR A 250 6.78 -12.26 6.32
N LEU A 251 6.14 -11.91 5.21
CA LEU A 251 6.68 -12.12 3.87
C LEU A 251 8.04 -11.42 3.70
N PHE A 252 8.13 -10.14 4.06
CA PHE A 252 9.37 -9.38 3.96
C PHE A 252 10.48 -9.95 4.85
N LYS A 253 10.16 -10.30 6.10
CA LYS A 253 11.11 -10.96 7.01
C LYS A 253 11.63 -12.28 6.42
N ASN A 254 10.76 -13.08 5.82
CA ASN A 254 11.16 -14.34 5.17
C ASN A 254 12.08 -14.10 3.98
N ILE A 255 11.81 -13.07 3.16
CA ILE A 255 12.68 -12.68 2.04
C ILE A 255 14.05 -12.22 2.54
N LEU A 256 14.11 -11.41 3.60
CA LEU A 256 15.36 -10.98 4.23
C LEU A 256 16.21 -12.17 4.68
N VAL A 257 15.62 -13.14 5.40
CA VAL A 257 16.31 -14.34 5.86
C VAL A 257 16.82 -15.17 4.68
N LYS A 258 15.95 -15.48 3.71
CA LYS A 258 16.32 -16.27 2.52
C LYS A 258 17.41 -15.60 1.70
N SER A 259 17.35 -14.27 1.56
CA SER A 259 18.36 -13.47 0.86
C SER A 259 19.70 -13.52 1.60
N LYS A 260 19.69 -13.38 2.93
CA LYS A 260 20.91 -13.51 3.74
C LYS A 260 21.54 -14.89 3.61
N ASP A 261 20.73 -15.95 3.67
CA ASP A 261 21.20 -17.33 3.54
C ASP A 261 21.78 -17.61 2.15
N LEU A 262 21.15 -17.10 1.09
CA LEU A 262 21.67 -17.19 -0.27
C LEU A 262 23.00 -16.43 -0.41
N LEU A 263 23.11 -15.22 0.13
CA LEU A 263 24.35 -14.44 0.15
C LEU A 263 25.49 -15.19 0.85
N ASN A 264 25.21 -15.79 2.01
CA ASN A 264 26.18 -16.58 2.76
C ASN A 264 26.62 -17.82 1.95
N ARG A 265 25.68 -18.54 1.34
CA ARG A 265 25.99 -19.70 0.49
C ARG A 265 26.86 -19.32 -0.72
N LEU A 266 26.50 -18.26 -1.45
CA LEU A 266 27.28 -17.77 -2.59
C LEU A 266 28.70 -17.37 -2.17
N SER A 267 28.84 -16.70 -1.02
CA SER A 267 30.13 -16.33 -0.45
C SER A 267 31.02 -17.54 -0.16
N VAL A 268 30.46 -18.60 0.43
CA VAL A 268 31.18 -19.87 0.64
C VAL A 268 31.59 -20.50 -0.69
N CYS A 269 30.67 -20.57 -1.66
CA CYS A 269 30.96 -21.17 -2.98
C CYS A 269 32.10 -20.45 -3.71
N VAL A 270 32.16 -19.12 -3.64
CA VAL A 270 33.25 -18.31 -4.23
C VAL A 270 34.55 -18.55 -3.49
N LYS A 271 34.53 -18.55 -2.15
CA LYS A 271 35.73 -18.79 -1.32
C LYS A 271 36.34 -20.17 -1.59
N GLU A 272 35.52 -21.22 -1.64
CA GLU A 272 35.99 -22.59 -1.88
C GLU A 272 36.57 -22.76 -3.30
N HIS A 273 35.93 -22.18 -4.31
CA HIS A 273 36.45 -22.23 -5.69
C HIS A 273 37.73 -21.39 -5.84
N ALA A 274 37.81 -20.21 -5.20
CA ALA A 274 39.02 -19.40 -5.17
C ALA A 274 40.18 -20.15 -4.48
N TYR A 275 39.88 -20.85 -3.38
CA TYR A 275 40.86 -21.69 -2.69
C TYR A 275 41.35 -22.85 -3.57
N PHE A 276 40.44 -23.54 -4.28
CA PHE A 276 40.80 -24.56 -5.26
C PHE A 276 41.76 -24.00 -6.34
N ASN A 277 41.42 -22.87 -6.96
CA ASN A 277 42.29 -22.25 -7.96
C ASN A 277 43.66 -21.86 -7.39
N SER A 278 43.71 -21.42 -6.13
CA SER A 278 44.98 -21.09 -5.46
C SER A 278 45.85 -22.32 -5.19
N LEU A 279 45.24 -23.46 -4.81
CA LEU A 279 45.95 -24.72 -4.62
C LEU A 279 46.44 -25.29 -5.96
N CYS A 280 45.62 -25.21 -7.02
CA CYS A 280 46.03 -25.57 -8.37
C CYS A 280 47.27 -24.79 -8.81
N LYS A 281 47.26 -23.46 -8.58
CA LYS A 281 48.41 -22.61 -8.88
C LYS A 281 49.63 -23.00 -8.04
N SER A 282 49.46 -23.18 -6.73
CA SER A 282 50.54 -23.57 -5.82
C SER A 282 51.16 -24.93 -6.18
N PHE A 283 50.34 -25.89 -6.61
CA PHE A 283 50.81 -27.19 -7.09
C PHE A 283 51.62 -27.05 -8.37
N ASN A 284 51.12 -26.27 -9.35
CA ASN A 284 51.82 -26.04 -10.61
C ASN A 284 53.15 -25.28 -10.43
N ASP A 285 53.19 -24.26 -9.56
CA ASP A 285 54.40 -23.51 -9.24
C ASP A 285 55.45 -24.42 -8.57
N TRP A 286 55.00 -25.28 -7.64
CA TRP A 286 55.85 -26.28 -7.03
C TRP A 286 56.36 -27.31 -8.05
N LEU A 287 55.49 -27.80 -8.93
CA LEU A 287 55.85 -28.77 -9.97
C LEU A 287 56.87 -28.19 -10.97
N ASN A 288 56.72 -26.93 -11.35
CA ASN A 288 57.71 -26.25 -12.19
C ASN A 288 59.06 -26.14 -11.49
N THR A 289 59.06 -25.81 -10.19
CA THR A 289 60.30 -25.80 -9.40
C THR A 289 60.97 -27.20 -9.39
N GLN A 290 60.18 -28.27 -9.23
CA GLN A 290 60.72 -29.64 -9.31
C GLN A 290 61.29 -29.97 -10.70
N LYS A 291 60.62 -29.55 -11.78
CA LYS A 291 61.10 -29.70 -13.16
C LYS A 291 62.41 -28.93 -13.39
N ASP A 292 62.54 -27.72 -12.88
CA ASP A 292 63.76 -26.92 -12.98
C ASP A 292 64.92 -27.60 -12.22
N HIS A 293 64.67 -28.14 -11.03
CA HIS A 293 65.66 -28.93 -10.30
C HIS A 293 66.09 -30.20 -11.04
N LEU A 294 65.15 -30.91 -11.66
CA LEU A 294 65.45 -32.09 -12.47
C LEU A 294 66.31 -31.74 -13.69
N ALA A 295 66.03 -30.62 -14.36
CA ALA A 295 66.81 -30.15 -15.51
C ALA A 295 68.29 -29.85 -15.16
N LEU A 296 68.57 -29.42 -13.92
CA LEU A 296 69.94 -29.25 -13.44
C LEU A 296 70.68 -30.59 -13.27
N CYS A 297 69.94 -31.67 -13.03
CA CYS A 297 70.50 -33.00 -12.83
C CYS A 297 70.54 -33.83 -14.13
N SER A 298 69.81 -33.43 -15.17
CA SER A 298 69.65 -34.22 -16.41
C SER A 298 70.88 -34.28 -17.32
N ASP A 299 71.88 -33.44 -17.08
CA ASP A 299 73.10 -33.45 -17.88
C ASP A 299 74.05 -34.58 -17.44
N VAL A 300 74.34 -35.50 -18.36
CA VAL A 300 75.30 -36.61 -18.19
C VAL A 300 76.74 -36.23 -18.51
N SER A 301 77.02 -34.95 -18.77
CA SER A 301 78.39 -34.44 -18.93
C SER A 301 79.06 -34.15 -17.58
N GLY A 302 80.39 -34.31 -17.55
CA GLY A 302 81.23 -34.04 -16.38
C GLY A 302 82.15 -35.20 -16.00
N GLU A 303 82.91 -35.02 -14.93
CA GLU A 303 83.73 -36.09 -14.33
C GLU A 303 82.84 -37.05 -13.51
N LYS A 304 83.32 -38.27 -13.28
CA LYS A 304 82.62 -39.31 -12.49
C LYS A 304 82.13 -38.79 -11.13
N THR A 305 82.91 -37.96 -10.45
CA THR A 305 82.52 -37.38 -9.14
C THR A 305 81.35 -36.41 -9.25
N ASP A 306 81.19 -35.70 -10.37
CA ASP A 306 80.09 -34.78 -10.60
C ASP A 306 78.80 -35.53 -10.95
N LEU A 307 78.90 -36.66 -11.67
CA LEU A 307 77.77 -37.56 -11.90
C LEU A 307 77.25 -38.17 -10.60
N TYR A 308 78.14 -38.60 -9.69
CA TYR A 308 77.73 -39.07 -8.36
C TYR A 308 77.04 -37.98 -7.53
N LYS A 309 77.52 -36.73 -7.57
CA LYS A 309 76.85 -35.59 -6.90
C LYS A 309 75.48 -35.29 -7.50
N LYS A 310 75.34 -35.34 -8.84
CA LYS A 310 74.04 -35.18 -9.52
C LYS A 310 73.06 -36.30 -9.12
N LEU A 311 73.54 -37.54 -9.03
CA LEU A 311 72.74 -38.68 -8.57
C LEU A 311 72.33 -38.54 -7.10
N ASP A 312 73.21 -38.03 -6.24
CA ASP A 312 72.90 -37.80 -4.81
C ASP A 312 71.90 -36.65 -4.63
N ASN A 313 72.06 -35.55 -5.38
CA ASN A 313 71.08 -34.46 -5.44
C ASN A 313 69.70 -34.95 -5.95
N LEU A 314 69.68 -35.91 -6.88
CA LEU A 314 68.46 -36.53 -7.37
C LEU A 314 67.82 -37.47 -6.34
N LYS A 315 68.63 -38.11 -5.48
CA LYS A 315 68.14 -38.84 -4.31
C LYS A 315 67.60 -37.91 -3.21
N GLU A 316 68.18 -36.71 -3.07
CA GLU A 316 67.64 -35.64 -2.22
C GLU A 316 66.35 -35.02 -2.79
N LEU A 317 66.05 -35.21 -4.07
CA LEU A 317 64.72 -35.03 -4.68
C LEU A 317 63.77 -36.22 -4.41
N GLY A 318 64.12 -37.15 -3.51
CA GLY A 318 63.23 -38.20 -3.01
C GLY A 318 62.05 -37.77 -2.09
N PRO A 319 62.10 -36.68 -1.30
CA PRO A 319 60.95 -36.19 -0.53
C PRO A 319 59.69 -35.80 -1.38
N PRO A 320 59.80 -35.38 -2.64
CA PRO A 320 58.71 -35.23 -3.62
C PRO A 320 57.74 -36.41 -3.76
N PHE A 321 58.17 -37.66 -3.52
CA PHE A 321 57.32 -38.85 -3.69
C PHE A 321 56.11 -38.88 -2.75
N ASP A 322 56.20 -38.29 -1.56
CA ASP A 322 55.09 -38.27 -0.60
C ASP A 322 54.30 -36.95 -0.67
N VAL A 323 54.97 -35.84 -1.03
CA VAL A 323 54.36 -34.50 -1.08
C VAL A 323 53.42 -34.35 -2.29
N GLY A 324 53.82 -34.83 -3.48
CA GLY A 324 53.02 -34.71 -4.70
C GLY A 324 51.65 -35.42 -4.60
N PRO A 325 51.61 -36.72 -4.27
CA PRO A 325 50.37 -37.48 -4.11
C PRO A 325 49.45 -36.92 -3.02
N LYS A 326 50.00 -36.42 -1.90
CA LYS A 326 49.22 -35.76 -0.83
C LYS A 326 48.51 -34.51 -1.34
N ARG A 327 49.22 -33.63 -2.06
CA ARG A 327 48.66 -32.42 -2.65
C ARG A 327 47.61 -32.72 -3.73
N LEU A 328 47.84 -33.73 -4.57
CA LEU A 328 46.86 -34.18 -5.58
C LEU A 328 45.60 -34.76 -4.92
N THR A 329 45.75 -35.53 -3.85
CA THR A 329 44.61 -36.07 -3.09
C THR A 329 43.77 -34.93 -2.48
N GLU A 330 44.41 -33.93 -1.89
CA GLU A 330 43.74 -32.74 -1.38
C GLU A 330 43.01 -31.96 -2.48
N LEU A 331 43.67 -31.74 -3.62
CA LEU A 331 43.08 -31.10 -4.81
C LEU A 331 41.85 -31.85 -5.32
N ARG A 332 41.91 -33.18 -5.37
CA ARG A 332 40.80 -34.04 -5.80
C ARG A 332 39.60 -33.94 -4.85
N GLN A 333 39.84 -34.01 -3.54
CA GLN A 333 38.77 -33.85 -2.54
C GLN A 333 38.12 -32.47 -2.63
N LEU A 334 38.93 -31.42 -2.78
CA LEU A 334 38.43 -30.06 -2.91
C LEU A 334 37.69 -29.86 -4.24
N ALA A 335 38.16 -30.43 -5.35
CA ALA A 335 37.48 -30.38 -6.64
C ALA A 335 36.08 -31.01 -6.57
N GLU A 336 35.94 -32.18 -5.93
CA GLU A 336 34.63 -32.80 -5.73
C GLU A 336 33.72 -31.93 -4.84
N LYS A 337 34.26 -31.38 -3.75
CA LYS A 337 33.51 -30.47 -2.88
C LYS A 337 33.02 -29.23 -3.64
N VAL A 338 33.88 -28.59 -4.44
CA VAL A 338 33.52 -27.42 -5.25
C VAL A 338 32.57 -27.82 -6.37
N ALA A 339 32.69 -29.01 -6.95
CA ALA A 339 31.79 -29.50 -8.00
C ALA A 339 30.34 -29.62 -7.51
N MET A 340 30.10 -29.96 -6.24
CA MET A 340 28.74 -29.99 -5.65
C MET A 340 28.03 -28.63 -5.66
N SER A 341 28.78 -27.53 -5.73
CA SER A 341 28.26 -26.16 -5.80
C SER A 341 28.54 -25.47 -7.15
N THR A 342 28.86 -26.25 -8.19
CA THR A 342 29.21 -25.77 -9.53
C THR A 342 28.29 -26.43 -10.56
N SER A 343 28.04 -25.77 -11.69
CA SER A 343 27.25 -26.39 -12.76
C SER A 343 27.91 -27.69 -13.26
N PRO A 344 27.16 -28.64 -13.85
CA PRO A 344 27.73 -29.89 -14.34
C PRO A 344 28.91 -29.70 -15.30
N ARG A 345 28.83 -28.70 -16.19
CA ARG A 345 29.91 -28.32 -17.10
C ARG A 345 31.15 -27.83 -16.34
N GLY A 346 30.96 -26.98 -15.32
CA GLY A 346 32.07 -26.50 -14.49
C GLY A 346 32.67 -27.60 -13.63
N GLY A 347 31.85 -28.47 -13.04
CA GLY A 347 32.29 -29.65 -12.29
C GLY A 347 33.14 -30.60 -13.13
N ALA A 348 32.73 -30.86 -14.38
CA ALA A 348 33.56 -31.62 -15.33
C ALA A 348 34.90 -30.92 -15.58
N ALA A 349 34.91 -29.61 -15.80
CA ALA A 349 36.15 -28.86 -16.00
C ALA A 349 37.10 -28.91 -14.78
N LEU A 350 36.56 -28.83 -13.56
CA LEU A 350 37.34 -28.97 -12.32
C LEU A 350 38.01 -30.35 -12.24
N ARG A 351 37.26 -31.42 -12.53
CA ARG A 351 37.80 -32.80 -12.56
C ARG A 351 38.86 -32.97 -13.64
N THR A 352 38.60 -32.46 -14.85
CA THR A 352 39.60 -32.48 -15.93
C THR A 352 40.88 -31.75 -15.51
N THR A 353 40.77 -30.62 -14.82
CA THR A 353 41.94 -29.88 -14.32
C THR A 353 42.77 -30.73 -13.35
N VAL A 354 42.12 -31.41 -12.40
CA VAL A 354 42.83 -32.31 -11.47
C VAL A 354 43.46 -33.49 -12.21
N ASN A 355 42.73 -34.14 -13.12
CA ASN A 355 43.26 -35.25 -13.90
C ASN A 355 44.48 -34.82 -14.72
N THR A 356 44.44 -33.65 -15.37
CA THR A 356 45.61 -33.14 -16.10
C THR A 356 46.82 -32.89 -15.19
N MET A 357 46.60 -32.48 -13.93
CA MET A 357 47.69 -32.33 -12.96
C MET A 357 48.24 -33.68 -12.50
N GLU A 358 47.37 -34.68 -12.33
CA GLU A 358 47.76 -36.07 -12.04
C GLU A 358 48.60 -36.66 -13.20
N ASP A 359 48.21 -36.41 -14.45
CA ASP A 359 48.94 -36.87 -15.64
C ASP A 359 50.31 -36.19 -15.76
N ILE A 360 50.38 -34.85 -15.59
CA ILE A 360 51.65 -34.11 -15.66
C ILE A 360 52.60 -34.54 -14.52
N TRP A 361 52.07 -34.85 -13.35
CA TRP A 361 52.86 -35.38 -12.24
C TRP A 361 53.42 -36.77 -12.54
N SER A 362 52.58 -37.66 -13.09
CA SER A 362 53.01 -39.01 -13.47
C SER A 362 54.12 -38.98 -14.51
N LEU A 363 54.00 -38.12 -15.53
CA LEU A 363 55.04 -37.92 -16.53
C LEU A 363 56.32 -37.29 -15.96
N HIS A 364 56.20 -36.46 -14.92
CA HIS A 364 57.38 -35.94 -14.23
C HIS A 364 58.10 -37.04 -13.43
N LEU A 365 57.37 -37.96 -12.79
CA LEU A 365 57.97 -39.11 -12.11
C LEU A 365 58.73 -40.01 -13.10
N GLU A 366 58.14 -40.31 -14.26
CA GLU A 366 58.81 -41.06 -15.33
C GLU A 366 60.10 -40.35 -15.77
N SER A 367 60.07 -39.03 -15.95
CA SER A 367 61.27 -38.27 -16.29
C SER A 367 62.35 -38.27 -15.20
N ILE A 368 61.98 -38.37 -13.92
CA ILE A 368 62.95 -38.52 -12.82
C ILE A 368 63.64 -39.89 -12.93
N ASP A 369 62.87 -40.94 -13.16
CA ASP A 369 63.39 -42.31 -13.32
C ASP A 369 64.31 -42.39 -14.55
N ASP A 370 63.92 -41.81 -15.69
CA ASP A 370 64.75 -41.76 -16.90
C ASP A 370 66.09 -41.04 -16.66
N VAL A 371 66.08 -39.87 -16.01
CA VAL A 371 67.31 -39.14 -15.69
C VAL A 371 68.19 -39.95 -14.74
N LYS A 372 67.58 -40.60 -13.75
CA LYS A 372 68.30 -41.45 -12.80
C LYS A 372 68.99 -42.61 -13.52
N THR A 373 68.28 -43.35 -14.36
CA THR A 373 68.86 -44.46 -15.14
C THR A 373 69.96 -43.97 -16.06
N ASN A 374 69.77 -42.84 -16.75
CA ASN A 374 70.82 -42.28 -17.61
C ASN A 374 72.10 -41.89 -16.83
N LEU A 375 71.95 -41.35 -15.61
CA LEU A 375 73.10 -41.04 -14.74
C LEU A 375 73.78 -42.32 -14.23
N GLU A 376 73.02 -43.34 -13.84
CA GLU A 376 73.54 -44.65 -13.41
C GLU A 376 74.31 -45.33 -14.55
N ASP A 377 73.75 -45.39 -15.75
CA ASP A 377 74.40 -45.93 -16.95
C ASP A 377 75.68 -45.16 -17.34
N ALA A 378 75.67 -43.82 -17.18
CA ALA A 378 76.85 -43.00 -17.45
C ALA A 378 77.97 -43.26 -16.44
N ILE A 379 77.61 -43.43 -15.16
CA ILE A 379 78.55 -43.80 -14.10
C ILE A 379 79.12 -45.19 -14.34
N GLU A 380 78.30 -46.16 -14.78
CA GLU A 380 78.73 -47.53 -15.12
C GLU A 380 79.75 -47.53 -16.28
N LYS A 381 79.47 -46.77 -17.35
CA LYS A 381 80.45 -46.60 -18.44
C LYS A 381 81.76 -45.96 -17.99
N TRP A 382 81.70 -45.03 -17.02
CA TRP A 382 82.89 -44.44 -16.41
C TRP A 382 83.63 -45.41 -15.50
N THR A 383 82.96 -46.33 -14.81
CA THR A 383 83.63 -47.42 -14.07
C THR A 383 84.33 -48.38 -15.03
N ASP A 384 83.68 -48.78 -16.11
CA ASP A 384 84.27 -49.70 -17.10
C ASP A 384 85.51 -49.08 -17.76
N PHE A 385 85.46 -47.78 -18.10
CA PHE A 385 86.60 -47.05 -18.66
C PHE A 385 87.78 -46.88 -17.68
N GLU A 386 87.53 -46.88 -16.37
CA GLU A 386 88.62 -46.82 -15.37
C GLU A 386 89.22 -48.20 -15.07
N GLU A 387 88.53 -49.29 -15.42
CA GLU A 387 88.97 -50.67 -15.22
C GLU A 387 89.71 -51.27 -16.44
N ASP A 388 89.48 -50.74 -17.65
CA ASP A 388 90.23 -50.99 -18.90
C ASP A 388 91.52 -50.14 -19.01
#